data_AF-A0A2N0ZX36-F1
#
_entry.id   AF-A0A2N0ZX36-F1
#
_cell.length_a   1.000
_cell.length_b   1.000
_cell.length_c   1.000
_cell.angle_alpha   90.00
_cell.angle_beta   90.00
_cell.angle_gamma   90.00
#
_symmetry.space_group_name_H-M   'P 1'
#
loop_
_entity.id
_entity.type
_entity.pdbx_description
1 polymer ?
#
loop_
_entity_poly.entity_id
_entity_poly.type
_entity_poly.pdbx_seq_one_letter_code
_entity_poly.pdbx_strand_id
1 'polypeptide(L)'
;MDAESKETTMFFLKSWLAEAIDGSRAFLNNINKPFSFEDSFHKRRMFDEHYVLTATVMSVRFSKQIVHHSPKNIKESLTSFIKATEDAVDVRDMREHSDEYFLGKGRKKDEFFKGSGNGIQCDMSSSIQNENGYMLGNLIAMETIQSQCETLLEVLNQNA
;
A
#
# COMPACT_ATOMS: atom_id res chain seq x y z
N MET A 1 20.89 5.02 14.90
CA MET A 1 20.42 3.63 14.95
C MET A 1 21.66 2.76 15.07
N ASP A 2 21.72 1.93 16.12
CA ASP A 2 22.76 0.91 16.28
C ASP A 2 22.58 -0.23 15.26
N ALA A 3 23.57 -1.12 15.17
CA ALA A 3 23.62 -2.18 14.16
C ALA A 3 22.48 -3.21 14.34
N GLU A 4 22.19 -3.61 15.57
CA GLU A 4 21.14 -4.58 15.91
C GLU A 4 19.74 -4.04 15.56
N SER A 5 19.47 -2.78 15.92
CA SER A 5 18.24 -2.09 15.54
C SER A 5 18.10 -1.99 14.02
N LYS A 6 19.21 -1.69 13.32
CA LYS A 6 19.21 -1.59 11.85
C LYS A 6 18.90 -2.94 11.18
N GLU A 7 19.52 -4.01 11.66
CA GLU A 7 19.29 -5.37 11.17
C GLU A 7 17.83 -5.79 11.41
N THR A 8 17.31 -5.55 12.61
CA THR A 8 15.93 -5.85 12.99
C THR A 8 14.93 -5.06 12.13
N THR A 9 15.14 -3.76 11.94
CA THR A 9 14.32 -2.92 11.07
C THR A 9 14.34 -3.43 9.62
N MET A 10 15.52 -3.85 9.12
CA MET A 10 15.65 -4.40 7.77
C MET A 10 14.93 -5.73 7.62
N PHE A 11 15.02 -6.62 8.60
CA PHE A 11 14.30 -7.88 8.63
C PHE A 11 12.78 -7.68 8.55
N PHE A 12 12.24 -6.78 9.38
CA PHE A 12 10.81 -6.47 9.34
C PHE A 12 10.39 -5.79 8.03
N LEU A 13 11.19 -4.87 7.51
CA LEU A 13 10.93 -4.25 6.21
C LEU A 13 10.82 -5.32 5.11
N LYS A 14 11.79 -6.21 5.00
CA LYS A 14 11.78 -7.28 3.99
C LYS A 14 10.58 -8.20 4.14
N SER A 15 10.23 -8.56 5.38
CA SER A 15 9.08 -9.41 5.68
C SER A 15 7.77 -8.75 5.23
N TRP A 16 7.55 -7.48 5.57
CA TRP A 16 6.34 -6.76 5.16
C TRP A 16 6.26 -6.51 3.65
N LEU A 17 7.40 -6.30 2.99
CA LEU A 17 7.44 -6.23 1.53
C LEU A 17 7.00 -7.55 0.91
N ALA A 18 7.50 -8.69 1.42
CA ALA A 18 7.11 -10.01 0.95
C ALA A 18 5.60 -10.25 1.14
N GLU A 19 5.03 -9.92 2.30
CA GLU A 19 3.58 -10.06 2.54
C GLU A 19 2.75 -9.20 1.58
N ALA A 20 3.17 -7.97 1.29
CA ALA A 20 2.49 -7.10 0.33
C ALA A 20 2.54 -7.68 -1.10
N ILE A 21 3.67 -8.25 -1.49
CA ILE A 21 3.88 -8.88 -2.80
C ILE A 21 3.02 -10.15 -2.94
N ASP A 22 3.09 -11.04 -1.96
CA ASP A 22 2.37 -12.31 -2.04
C ASP A 22 0.86 -12.09 -1.91
N GLY A 23 0.43 -11.19 -1.04
CA GLY A 23 -0.96 -10.78 -0.91
C GLY A 23 -1.50 -10.14 -2.19
N SER A 24 -0.79 -9.19 -2.79
CA SER A 24 -1.22 -8.54 -4.03
C SER A 24 -1.24 -9.51 -5.21
N ARG A 25 -0.21 -10.35 -5.36
CA ARG A 25 -0.16 -11.39 -6.40
C ARG A 25 -1.30 -12.38 -6.25
N ALA A 26 -1.55 -12.87 -5.04
CA ALA A 26 -2.68 -13.76 -4.76
C ALA A 26 -3.99 -13.07 -5.11
N PHE A 27 -4.19 -11.82 -4.69
CA PHE A 27 -5.39 -11.05 -4.99
C PHE A 27 -5.62 -10.90 -6.50
N LEU A 28 -4.62 -10.40 -7.22
CA LEU A 28 -4.67 -10.13 -8.67
C LEU A 28 -4.89 -11.41 -9.50
N ASN A 29 -4.39 -12.56 -9.05
CA ASN A 29 -4.68 -13.85 -9.68
C ASN A 29 -6.15 -14.29 -9.51
N ASN A 30 -6.88 -13.70 -8.55
CA ASN A 30 -8.26 -14.05 -8.22
C ASN A 30 -9.30 -12.98 -8.63
N ILE A 31 -8.91 -11.72 -8.91
CA ILE A 31 -9.88 -10.62 -9.12
C ILE A 31 -10.92 -10.87 -10.22
N ASN A 32 -10.54 -11.57 -11.29
CA ASN A 32 -11.40 -11.84 -12.45
C ASN A 32 -12.10 -13.20 -12.34
N LYS A 33 -11.98 -13.92 -11.22
CA LYS A 33 -12.65 -15.20 -11.05
C LYS A 33 -14.16 -15.02 -11.01
N PRO A 34 -14.92 -15.88 -11.74
CA PRO A 34 -16.37 -15.91 -11.64
C PRO A 34 -16.82 -16.05 -10.19
N PHE A 35 -17.94 -15.40 -9.85
CA PHE A 35 -18.53 -15.59 -8.54
C PHE A 35 -18.92 -17.06 -8.33
N SER A 36 -18.53 -17.60 -7.17
CA SER A 36 -18.91 -18.93 -6.72
C SER A 36 -19.24 -18.87 -5.24
N PHE A 37 -20.34 -19.51 -4.83
CA PHE A 37 -20.70 -19.63 -3.41
C PHE A 37 -19.70 -20.48 -2.61
N GLU A 38 -18.98 -21.37 -3.30
CA GLU A 38 -17.92 -22.23 -2.75
C GLU A 38 -16.56 -21.51 -2.69
N ASP A 39 -16.38 -20.44 -3.46
CA ASP A 39 -15.14 -19.65 -3.43
C ASP A 39 -15.23 -18.55 -2.37
N SER A 40 -14.27 -18.57 -1.44
CA SER A 40 -14.15 -17.58 -0.39
C SER A 40 -13.66 -16.23 -0.87
N PHE A 41 -13.08 -16.12 -2.07
CA PHE A 41 -12.44 -14.88 -2.54
C PHE A 41 -13.39 -13.68 -2.52
N HIS A 42 -14.61 -13.81 -3.08
CA HIS A 42 -15.58 -12.70 -3.09
C HIS A 42 -16.00 -12.26 -1.68
N LYS A 43 -15.98 -13.19 -0.71
CA LYS A 43 -16.25 -12.89 0.72
C LYS A 43 -15.03 -12.30 1.42
N ARG A 44 -13.82 -12.64 0.98
CA ARG A 44 -12.54 -12.20 1.56
C ARG A 44 -11.96 -10.97 0.89
N ARG A 45 -12.48 -10.54 -0.26
CA ARG A 45 -11.93 -9.47 -1.10
C ARG A 45 -11.52 -8.24 -0.32
N MET A 46 -12.41 -7.70 0.51
CA MET A 46 -12.12 -6.51 1.31
C MET A 46 -11.04 -6.75 2.37
N PHE A 47 -11.01 -7.94 2.98
CA PHE A 47 -9.95 -8.33 3.93
C PHE A 47 -8.60 -8.46 3.23
N ASP A 48 -8.56 -9.10 2.06
CA ASP A 48 -7.33 -9.29 1.29
C ASP A 48 -6.77 -7.93 0.82
N GLU A 49 -7.62 -7.03 0.33
CA GLU A 49 -7.21 -5.65 0.00
C GLU A 49 -6.65 -4.91 1.21
N HIS A 50 -7.36 -4.96 2.34
CA HIS A 50 -6.96 -4.26 3.55
C HIS A 50 -5.65 -4.83 4.13
N TYR A 51 -5.44 -6.14 3.99
CA TYR A 51 -4.19 -6.79 4.38
C TYR A 51 -3.01 -6.30 3.53
N VAL A 52 -3.17 -6.24 2.20
CA VAL A 52 -2.11 -5.71 1.31
C VAL A 52 -1.80 -4.25 1.62
N LEU A 53 -2.82 -3.42 1.82
CA LEU A 53 -2.64 -2.03 2.25
C LEU A 53 -1.87 -1.95 3.59
N THR A 54 -2.24 -2.78 4.56
CA THR A 54 -1.55 -2.84 5.86
C THR A 54 -0.08 -3.23 5.71
N ALA A 55 0.22 -4.28 4.96
CA ALA A 55 1.59 -4.72 4.71
C ALA A 55 2.43 -3.62 4.01
N THR A 56 1.81 -2.91 3.04
CA THR A 56 2.43 -1.78 2.34
C THR A 56 2.73 -0.63 3.31
N VAL A 57 1.77 -0.25 4.16
CA VAL A 57 1.96 0.81 5.17
C VAL A 57 3.06 0.43 6.16
N MET A 58 3.11 -0.81 6.61
CA MET A 58 4.19 -1.29 7.49
C MET A 58 5.55 -1.21 6.80
N SER A 59 5.63 -1.59 5.52
CA SER A 59 6.83 -1.43 4.69
C SER A 59 7.28 0.03 4.59
N VAL A 60 6.34 0.96 4.38
CA VAL A 60 6.63 2.41 4.37
C VAL A 60 7.15 2.89 5.73
N ARG A 61 6.54 2.43 6.83
CA ARG A 61 6.96 2.80 8.20
C ARG A 61 8.39 2.37 8.48
N PHE A 62 8.74 1.12 8.18
CA PHE A 62 10.12 0.65 8.37
C PHE A 62 11.10 1.31 7.40
N SER A 63 10.67 1.59 6.16
CA SER A 63 11.48 2.35 5.19
C SER A 63 11.84 3.74 5.72
N LYS A 64 10.87 4.47 6.28
CA LYS A 64 11.09 5.79 6.90
C LYS A 64 12.08 5.75 8.07
N GLN A 65 12.11 4.65 8.83
CA GLN A 65 13.05 4.50 9.95
C GLN A 65 14.50 4.29 9.48
N ILE A 66 14.71 3.55 8.38
CA ILE A 66 16.06 3.14 7.95
C ILE A 66 16.66 4.01 6.83
N VAL A 67 15.85 4.84 6.15
CA VAL A 67 16.28 5.65 4.99
C VAL A 67 17.48 6.56 5.29
N HIS A 68 17.53 7.17 6.47
CA HIS A 68 18.64 8.05 6.88
C HIS A 68 19.88 7.29 7.39
N HIS A 69 19.78 5.97 7.56
CA HIS A 69 20.83 5.09 8.06
C HIS A 69 21.33 4.11 6.99
N SER A 70 20.89 4.29 5.75
CA SER A 70 21.20 3.42 4.61
C SER A 70 22.24 4.05 3.68
N PRO A 71 23.04 3.24 2.96
CA PRO A 71 23.89 3.71 1.87
C PRO A 71 23.10 4.47 0.80
N LYS A 72 23.79 5.30 0.01
CA LYS A 72 23.16 6.22 -0.95
C LYS A 72 22.18 5.54 -1.92
N ASN A 73 22.58 4.42 -2.51
CA ASN A 73 21.75 3.67 -3.46
C ASN A 73 20.46 3.13 -2.79
N ILE A 74 20.58 2.51 -1.61
CA ILE A 74 19.42 2.02 -0.86
C ILE A 74 18.53 3.18 -0.42
N LYS A 75 19.13 4.30 0.02
CA LYS A 75 18.40 5.49 0.43
C LYS A 75 17.54 6.08 -0.70
N GLU A 76 18.07 6.12 -1.93
CA GLU A 76 17.33 6.57 -3.11
C GLU A 76 16.13 5.66 -3.40
N SER A 77 16.33 4.33 -3.39
CA SER A 77 15.24 3.36 -3.58
C SER A 77 14.18 3.44 -2.48
N LEU A 78 14.58 3.56 -1.21
CA LEU A 78 13.65 3.74 -0.08
C LEU A 78 12.83 5.04 -0.23
N THR A 79 13.47 6.14 -0.61
CA THR A 79 12.80 7.43 -0.81
C THR A 79 11.81 7.36 -1.96
N SER A 80 12.20 6.73 -3.06
CA SER A 80 11.33 6.51 -4.22
C SER A 80 10.12 5.65 -3.85
N PHE A 81 10.34 4.55 -3.14
CA PHE A 81 9.27 3.66 -2.66
C PHE A 81 8.27 4.42 -1.78
N ILE A 82 8.76 5.13 -0.74
CA ILE A 82 7.91 5.89 0.19
C ILE A 82 7.00 6.87 -0.56
N LYS A 83 7.53 7.56 -1.58
CA LYS A 83 6.76 8.49 -2.40
C LYS A 83 5.77 7.78 -3.31
N ALA A 84 6.20 6.73 -4.01
CA ALA A 84 5.35 6.00 -4.95
C ALA A 84 4.17 5.27 -4.28
N THR A 85 4.27 5.00 -2.97
CA THR A 85 3.21 4.33 -2.20
C THR A 85 2.51 5.25 -1.19
N GLU A 86 2.67 6.58 -1.30
CA GLU A 86 2.05 7.51 -0.34
C GLU A 86 0.52 7.39 -0.34
N ASP A 87 -0.07 7.22 -1.52
CA ASP A 87 -1.50 7.02 -1.70
C ASP A 87 -2.02 5.74 -1.03
N ALA A 88 -1.22 4.66 -0.95
CA ALA A 88 -1.63 3.45 -0.22
C ALA A 88 -1.77 3.72 1.29
N VAL A 89 -0.94 4.61 1.83
CA VAL A 89 -1.03 5.04 3.24
C VAL A 89 -2.31 5.82 3.46
N ASP A 90 -2.59 6.79 2.59
CA ASP A 90 -3.81 7.60 2.65
C ASP A 90 -5.08 6.72 2.58
N VAL A 91 -5.17 5.81 1.61
CA VAL A 91 -6.32 4.89 1.46
C VAL A 91 -6.53 4.04 2.71
N ARG A 92 -5.44 3.49 3.26
CA ARG A 92 -5.50 2.65 4.46
C ARG A 92 -5.98 3.44 5.67
N ASP A 93 -5.43 4.63 5.89
CA ASP A 93 -5.79 5.48 7.03
C ASP A 93 -7.25 5.95 6.93
N MET A 94 -7.73 6.24 5.73
CA MET A 94 -9.14 6.57 5.48
C MET A 94 -10.09 5.39 5.68
N ARG A 95 -9.67 4.15 5.36
CA ARG A 95 -10.45 2.95 5.67
C ARG A 95 -10.56 2.71 7.19
N GLU A 96 -9.48 2.93 7.93
CA GLU A 96 -9.47 2.74 9.40
C GLU A 96 -10.24 3.84 10.15
N HIS A 97 -10.31 5.05 9.58
CA HIS A 97 -10.86 6.24 10.24
C HIS A 97 -11.97 6.91 9.42
N SER A 98 -12.75 6.14 8.66
CA SER A 98 -13.75 6.66 7.71
C SER A 98 -14.70 7.68 8.33
N ASP A 99 -15.15 7.45 9.56
CA ASP A 99 -16.05 8.37 10.27
C ASP A 99 -15.35 9.69 10.64
N GLU A 100 -14.06 9.67 11.00
CA GLU A 100 -13.28 10.89 11.27
C GLU A 100 -13.16 11.75 10.00
N TYR A 101 -12.87 11.12 8.87
CA TYR A 101 -12.73 11.79 7.59
C TYR A 101 -14.08 12.27 7.03
N PHE A 102 -15.15 11.48 7.20
CA PHE A 102 -16.47 11.80 6.66
C PHE A 102 -17.28 12.77 7.53
N LEU A 103 -17.31 12.55 8.85
CA LEU A 103 -18.12 13.32 9.81
C LEU A 103 -17.33 14.41 10.56
N GLY A 104 -16.00 14.41 10.48
CA GLY A 104 -15.14 15.34 11.19
C GLY A 104 -15.42 16.81 10.90
N LYS A 105 -15.21 17.67 11.91
CA LYS A 105 -15.24 19.13 11.76
C LYS A 105 -13.83 19.63 11.39
N GLY A 106 -13.58 20.00 10.13
CA GLY A 106 -12.36 20.73 9.71
C GLY A 106 -11.57 20.12 8.53
N ARG A 107 -10.28 20.52 8.43
CA ARG A 107 -9.34 20.34 7.29
C ARG A 107 -9.27 18.95 6.64
N LYS A 108 -9.55 17.87 7.38
CA LYS A 108 -9.48 16.49 6.85
C LYS A 108 -10.72 16.04 6.07
N LYS A 109 -11.86 16.74 6.23
CA LYS A 109 -13.05 16.45 5.42
C LYS A 109 -12.81 16.76 3.96
N ASP A 110 -12.07 17.83 3.66
CA ASP A 110 -11.69 18.19 2.29
C ASP A 110 -10.72 17.15 1.70
N GLU A 111 -9.94 16.46 2.54
CA GLU A 111 -9.06 15.36 2.12
C GLU A 111 -9.83 14.09 1.76
N PHE A 112 -11.04 13.87 2.29
CA PHE A 112 -11.91 12.76 1.87
C PHE A 112 -12.42 12.94 0.43
N PHE A 113 -12.45 14.18 -0.06
CA PHE A 113 -12.90 14.54 -1.40
C PHE A 113 -11.74 15.14 -2.21
N LYS A 114 -10.60 14.42 -2.35
CA LYS A 114 -9.56 14.85 -3.30
C LYS A 114 -10.06 14.64 -4.74
N GLY A 115 -10.65 15.67 -5.33
CA GLY A 115 -10.96 15.72 -6.75
C GLY A 115 -9.72 16.09 -7.57
N SER A 116 -9.46 15.36 -8.65
CA SER A 116 -8.61 15.86 -9.73
C SER A 116 -9.40 16.88 -10.56
N GLY A 117 -8.73 17.77 -11.32
CA GLY A 117 -9.34 18.83 -12.12
C GLY A 117 -10.38 18.39 -13.18
N ASN A 118 -10.65 17.08 -13.29
CA ASN A 118 -11.63 16.47 -14.18
C ASN A 118 -12.87 15.89 -13.46
N GLY A 119 -13.02 16.03 -12.13
CA GLY A 119 -14.23 15.63 -11.41
C GLY A 119 -14.03 15.31 -9.93
N ILE A 120 -15.13 15.20 -9.18
CA ILE A 120 -15.14 14.75 -7.78
C ILE A 120 -14.85 13.23 -7.78
N GLN A 121 -13.61 12.85 -7.50
CA GLN A 121 -13.23 11.45 -7.27
C GLN A 121 -13.49 11.12 -5.80
N CYS A 122 -14.75 10.89 -5.47
CA CYS A 122 -15.15 10.45 -4.14
C CYS A 122 -15.45 8.96 -4.19
N ASP A 123 -14.50 8.14 -3.74
CA ASP A 123 -14.75 6.94 -2.93
C ASP A 123 -13.41 6.33 -2.46
N MET A 124 -12.76 7.00 -1.49
CA MET A 124 -11.43 6.65 -0.99
C MET A 124 -11.39 5.35 -0.17
N SER A 125 -12.56 4.79 0.17
CA SER A 125 -12.67 3.50 0.84
C SER A 125 -12.91 2.34 -0.14
N SER A 126 -13.57 2.62 -1.27
CA SER A 126 -13.92 1.61 -2.26
C SER A 126 -12.74 1.12 -3.09
N SER A 127 -13.03 0.13 -3.92
CA SER A 127 -12.13 -0.37 -4.94
C SER A 127 -12.87 -0.45 -6.26
N ILE A 128 -12.22 -0.04 -7.34
CA ILE A 128 -12.78 -0.09 -8.70
C ILE A 128 -11.75 -0.65 -9.67
N GLN A 129 -12.18 -1.53 -10.56
CA GLN A 129 -11.35 -1.98 -11.66
C GLN A 129 -11.61 -1.11 -12.88
N ASN A 130 -10.56 -0.48 -13.43
CA ASN A 130 -10.64 0.35 -14.63
C ASN A 130 -9.40 0.15 -15.52
N GLU A 131 -9.22 0.99 -16.55
CA GLU A 131 -8.10 0.92 -17.49
C GLU A 131 -6.71 1.09 -16.83
N ASN A 132 -6.66 1.66 -15.62
CA ASN A 132 -5.43 1.85 -14.84
C ASN A 132 -5.15 0.70 -13.85
N GLY A 133 -6.00 -0.33 -13.82
CA GLY A 133 -5.84 -1.52 -12.96
C GLY A 133 -6.90 -1.64 -11.88
N TYR A 134 -6.59 -2.41 -10.84
CA TYR A 134 -7.44 -2.53 -9.66
C TYR A 134 -7.17 -1.39 -8.68
N MET A 135 -7.91 -0.30 -8.83
CA MET A 135 -7.72 0.93 -8.06
C MET A 135 -8.30 0.81 -6.66
N LEU A 136 -7.48 1.09 -5.65
CA LEU A 136 -7.84 1.21 -4.25
C LEU A 136 -8.05 2.69 -3.91
N GLY A 137 -9.22 3.03 -3.37
CA GLY A 137 -9.63 4.40 -3.08
C GLY A 137 -9.61 5.35 -4.28
N ASN A 138 -9.54 4.79 -5.50
CA ASN A 138 -9.26 5.52 -6.74
C ASN A 138 -7.94 6.33 -6.73
N LEU A 139 -6.99 5.99 -5.86
CA LEU A 139 -5.70 6.68 -5.74
C LEU A 139 -4.53 5.82 -6.24
N ILE A 140 -4.50 4.54 -5.86
CA ILE A 140 -3.39 3.65 -6.21
C ILE A 140 -3.88 2.30 -6.73
N ALA A 141 -3.26 1.81 -7.80
CA ALA A 141 -3.50 0.48 -8.31
C ALA A 141 -2.82 -0.59 -7.45
N MET A 142 -3.49 -1.73 -7.22
CA MET A 142 -2.90 -2.89 -6.55
C MET A 142 -1.64 -3.38 -7.27
N GLU A 143 -1.62 -3.30 -8.59
CA GLU A 143 -0.49 -3.62 -9.46
C GLU A 143 0.72 -2.71 -9.19
N THR A 144 0.48 -1.41 -8.94
CA THR A 144 1.52 -0.46 -8.56
C THR A 144 2.11 -0.82 -7.21
N ILE A 145 1.27 -1.16 -6.22
CA ILE A 145 1.75 -1.63 -4.91
C ILE A 145 2.67 -2.84 -5.07
N GLN A 146 2.22 -3.85 -5.82
CA GLN A 146 3.01 -5.05 -6.08
C GLN A 146 4.37 -4.69 -6.68
N SER A 147 4.38 -3.94 -7.79
CA SER A 147 5.60 -3.58 -8.52
C SER A 147 6.58 -2.77 -7.66
N GLN A 148 6.10 -1.80 -6.88
CA GLN A 148 6.95 -1.00 -6.01
C GLN A 148 7.55 -1.83 -4.86
N CYS A 149 6.76 -2.75 -4.29
CA CYS A 149 7.26 -3.65 -3.24
C CYS A 149 8.30 -4.65 -3.80
N GLU A 150 8.04 -5.25 -4.96
CA GLU A 150 8.98 -6.16 -5.64
C GLU A 150 10.30 -5.45 -5.94
N THR A 151 10.24 -4.25 -6.53
CA THR A 151 11.42 -3.44 -6.85
C THR A 151 12.27 -3.14 -5.61
N LEU A 152 11.64 -2.69 -4.52
CA LEU A 152 12.38 -2.38 -3.30
C LEU A 152 12.98 -3.65 -2.68
N LEU A 153 12.22 -4.74 -2.60
CA LEU A 153 12.70 -6.00 -2.03
C LEU A 153 13.91 -6.54 -2.80
N GLU A 154 13.89 -6.45 -4.13
CA GLU A 154 15.03 -6.83 -4.98
C GLU A 154 16.28 -6.02 -4.64
N VAL A 155 16.17 -4.68 -4.58
CA VAL A 155 17.29 -3.81 -4.21
C VAL A 155 17.85 -4.16 -2.83
N LEU A 156 16.98 -4.43 -1.84
CA LEU A 156 17.39 -4.77 -0.48
C LEU A 156 18.03 -6.15 -0.38
N ASN A 157 17.73 -7.07 -1.29
CA ASN A 157 18.33 -8.40 -1.34
C ASN A 157 19.66 -8.42 -2.09
N GLN A 158 19.83 -7.58 -3.10
CA GLN A 158 21.10 -7.43 -3.81
C GLN A 158 22.17 -6.69 -2.99
N ASN A 159 21.77 -5.98 -1.93
CA ASN A 159 22.65 -5.16 -1.09
C ASN A 159 22.64 -5.59 0.40
N ALA A 160 22.23 -6.83 0.69
CA ALA A 160 22.35 -7.47 2.00
C ALA A 160 23.65 -8.26 2.10
#